data_AF-A0AAW5AE41-F1
#
_entry.id   AF-A0AAW5AE41-F1
#
_cell.length_a   1.000
_cell.length_b   1.000
_cell.length_c   1.000
_cell.angle_alpha   90.00
_cell.angle_beta   90.00
_cell.angle_gamma   90.00
#
_symmetry.space_group_name_H-M   'P 1'
#
loop_
_entity.id
_entity.type
_entity.pdbx_description
1 polymer ?
#
loop_
_entity_poly.entity_id
_entity_poly.type
_entity_poly.pdbx_seq_one_letter_code
_entity_poly.pdbx_strand_id
1 'polypeptide(L)' 'MGRQVTVSLVPLLKAGCTLSMHKGHDETWLRVVMPDGGHFNSDAEDCLSFDCRSIEHSTNAWMEKWLIANGVPYAHG' A
#
# COMPACT_ATOMS: atom_id res chain seq x y z
N MET A 1 0.43 18.91 -6.97
CA MET A 1 1.30 17.75 -7.32
C MET A 1 0.92 16.63 -6.37
N GLY A 2 0.56 15.46 -6.88
CA GLY A 2 0.09 14.34 -6.05
C GLY A 2 1.20 13.82 -5.14
N ARG A 3 0.85 13.38 -3.93
CA ARG A 3 1.80 12.80 -2.98
C ARG A 3 1.82 11.30 -3.20
N GLN A 4 2.81 10.79 -3.92
CA GLN A 4 2.99 9.36 -4.12
C GLN A 4 3.69 8.78 -2.89
N VAL A 5 3.20 7.65 -2.39
CA VAL A 5 3.79 6.92 -1.27
C VAL A 5 4.26 5.57 -1.78
N THR A 6 5.49 5.20 -1.44
CA THR A 6 6.05 3.89 -1.75
C THR A 6 6.43 3.18 -0.45
N VAL A 7 6.05 1.91 -0.32
CA VAL A 7 6.26 1.12 0.89
C VAL A 7 7.05 -0.14 0.57
N SER A 8 8.04 -0.46 1.40
CA SER A 8 8.77 -1.72 1.27
C SER A 8 7.97 -2.90 1.85
N LEU A 9 8.13 -4.09 1.24
CA LEU A 9 7.44 -5.32 1.65
C LEU A 9 7.81 -5.76 3.09
N VAL A 10 9.09 -5.65 3.45
CA VAL A 10 9.59 -6.13 4.76
C VAL A 10 8.94 -5.39 5.94
N PRO A 11 8.87 -4.05 5.95
CA PRO A 11 8.10 -3.30 6.94
C PRO A 11 6.63 -3.73 7.08
N LEU A 12 5.95 -3.99 5.96
CA LEU A 12 4.54 -4.43 5.97
C LEU A 12 4.39 -5.80 6.63
N LEU A 13 5.25 -6.75 6.27
CA LEU A 13 5.29 -8.08 6.90
C LEU A 13 5.54 -7.97 8.42
N LYS A 14 6.47 -7.10 8.84
CA LYS A 14 6.76 -6.87 10.26
C LYS A 14 5.59 -6.22 11.02
N ALA A 15 4.78 -5.42 10.33
CA ALA A 15 3.55 -4.83 10.86
C ALA A 15 2.36 -5.81 10.89
N GLY A 16 2.57 -7.08 10.50
CA GLY A 16 1.56 -8.12 10.49
C GLY A 16 0.67 -8.12 9.25
N CYS A 17 1.02 -7.37 8.21
CA CYS A 17 0.30 -7.44 6.94
C CYS A 17 0.52 -8.79 6.26
N THR A 18 -0.51 -9.30 5.61
CA THR A 18 -0.45 -10.46 4.71
C THR A 18 -0.34 -9.96 3.27
N LEU A 19 0.57 -10.53 2.49
CA LEU A 19 0.76 -10.19 1.08
C LEU A 19 0.45 -11.41 0.21
N SER A 20 -0.40 -11.20 -0.79
CA SER A 20 -0.79 -12.24 -1.75
C SER A 20 -0.64 -11.70 -3.16
N MET A 21 0.13 -12.41 -3.98
CA MET A 21 0.28 -12.08 -5.39
C MET A 21 -0.84 -12.74 -6.18
N HIS A 22 -1.49 -11.97 -7.04
CA HIS A 22 -2.56 -12.41 -7.92
C HIS A 22 -2.13 -12.17 -9.36
N LYS A 23 -2.24 -13.21 -10.18
CA LYS A 23 -1.95 -13.15 -11.61
C LYS A 23 -3.27 -13.13 -12.37
N GLY A 24 -3.56 -12.01 -13.02
CA GLY A 24 -4.61 -11.89 -14.02
C GLY A 24 -4.15 -12.38 -15.39
N HIS A 25 -5.01 -12.20 -16.39
CA HIS A 25 -4.72 -12.57 -17.77
C HIS A 25 -3.61 -11.70 -18.39
N ASP A 26 -3.66 -10.39 -18.14
CA ASP A 26 -2.73 -9.39 -18.71
C ASP A 26 -1.92 -8.60 -17.67
N GLU A 27 -2.26 -8.72 -16.38
CA GLU A 27 -1.62 -7.96 -15.30
C GLU A 27 -1.38 -8.83 -14.06
N THR A 28 -0.36 -8.47 -13.26
CA THR A 28 -0.09 -9.09 -11.96
C THR A 28 -0.21 -8.02 -10.89
N TRP A 29 -1.02 -8.25 -9.87
CA TRP A 29 -1.17 -7.32 -8.75
C TRP A 29 -0.82 -7.97 -7.42
N LEU A 30 -0.33 -7.15 -6.51
CA LEU A 30 -0.08 -7.52 -5.13
C LEU A 30 -1.23 -7.01 -4.26
N ARG A 31 -1.91 -7.93 -3.59
CA ARG A 31 -2.88 -7.62 -2.55
C ARG A 31 -2.17 -7.58 -1.20
N VAL A 32 -2.30 -6.46 -0.50
CA VAL A 32 -1.83 -6.31 0.88
C VAL A 32 -3.04 -6.23 1.79
N VAL A 33 -3.12 -7.12 2.78
CA VAL A 33 -4.17 -7.17 3.79
C VAL A 33 -3.57 -6.77 5.13
N MET A 34 -4.13 -5.74 5.75
CA MET A 34 -3.76 -5.22 7.05
C MET A 34 -4.36 -6.10 8.16
N PRO A 35 -3.76 -6.12 9.37
CA PRO A 35 -4.29 -6.85 10.52
C PRO A 35 -5.71 -6.45 10.94
N ASP A 36 -6.11 -5.21 10.67
CA ASP A 36 -7.45 -4.68 10.97
C ASP A 36 -8.51 -5.05 9.92
N GLY A 37 -8.12 -5.84 8.91
CA GLY A 37 -8.99 -6.27 7.81
C GLY A 37 -9.05 -5.30 6.62
N GLY A 38 -8.40 -4.13 6.72
CA GLY A 38 -8.16 -3.26 5.57
C GLY A 38 -7.36 -3.99 4.49
N HIS A 39 -7.56 -3.63 3.23
CA HIS A 39 -6.70 -4.13 2.17
C HIS A 39 -6.59 -3.14 1.02
N PHE A 40 -5.47 -3.21 0.31
CA PHE A 40 -5.30 -2.52 -0.96
C PHE A 40 -4.63 -3.44 -1.98
N ASN A 41 -4.85 -3.14 -3.25
CA ASN A 41 -4.16 -3.78 -4.36
C ASN A 41 -3.24 -2.76 -5.00
N SER A 42 -2.03 -3.19 -5.32
CA SER A 42 -1.08 -2.43 -6.13
C SER A 42 -0.70 -3.28 -7.32
N ASP A 43 -0.37 -2.64 -8.43
CA ASP A 43 0.37 -3.32 -9.49
C ASP A 43 1.66 -3.91 -8.90
N ALA A 44 2.01 -5.13 -9.32
CA ALA A 44 3.24 -5.79 -8.90
C ALA A 44 4.49 -5.12 -9.48
N GLU A 45 4.38 -4.46 -10.65
CA GLU A 45 5.47 -3.70 -11.26
C GLU A 45 5.74 -2.38 -10.51
N ASP A 46 4.70 -1.78 -9.94
CA ASP A 46 4.77 -0.50 -9.21
C ASP A 46 5.34 -0.61 -7.78
N CYS A 47 5.81 -1.79 -7.33
CA CYS A 47 6.51 -1.93 -6.05
C CYS A 47 5.77 -1.35 -4.82
N LEU A 48 4.44 -1.42 -4.78
CA LEU A 48 3.59 -0.78 -3.76
C LEU A 48 3.70 0.75 -3.74
N SER A 49 3.90 1.37 -4.89
CA SER A 49 3.73 2.81 -5.06
C SER A 49 2.26 3.13 -5.31
N PHE A 50 1.65 3.91 -4.43
CA PHE A 50 0.26 4.34 -4.57
C PHE A 50 0.07 5.81 -4.23
N ASP A 51 -0.97 6.38 -4.80
CA ASP A 51 -1.25 7.80 -4.71
C ASP A 51 -2.06 8.16 -3.46
N CYS A 52 -1.52 9.06 -2.63
CA CYS A 52 -2.15 9.62 -1.44
C CYS A 52 -2.44 11.12 -1.60
N ARG A 53 -2.88 11.56 -2.79
CA ARG A 53 -3.18 12.96 -3.19
C ARG A 53 -3.88 13.83 -2.14
N SER A 54 -4.81 13.25 -1.37
CA SER A 54 -5.56 13.94 -0.31
C SER A 54 -6.27 12.91 0.56
N ILE A 55 -6.19 13.08 1.88
CA ILE A 55 -6.98 12.33 2.88
C ILE A 55 -8.48 12.33 2.59
N GLU A 56 -8.98 13.35 1.89
CA GLU A 56 -10.40 13.55 1.61
C GLU A 56 -10.83 13.02 0.23
N HIS A 57 -9.90 12.81 -0.71
CA HIS A 57 -10.24 12.48 -2.11
C HIS A 57 -9.46 11.30 -2.72
N SER A 58 -8.40 10.81 -2.09
CA SER A 58 -7.72 9.59 -2.55
C SER A 58 -8.31 8.35 -1.87
N THR A 59 -8.68 7.37 -2.69
CA THR A 59 -9.11 6.03 -2.28
C THR A 59 -8.11 5.36 -1.33
N ASN A 60 -6.84 5.76 -1.36
CA ASN A 60 -5.76 5.15 -0.59
C ASN A 60 -5.20 6.06 0.50
N ALA A 61 -5.80 7.20 0.78
CA ALA A 61 -5.24 8.12 1.77
C ALA A 61 -5.41 7.63 3.23
N TRP A 62 -6.34 6.72 3.47
CA TRP A 62 -6.42 5.97 4.73
C TRP A 62 -5.15 5.14 4.97
N MET A 63 -4.47 4.69 3.91
CA MET A 63 -3.28 3.86 4.01
C MET A 63 -2.09 4.65 4.57
N GLU A 64 -1.90 5.91 4.14
CA GLU A 64 -0.83 6.75 4.73
C GLU A 64 -1.07 6.97 6.23
N LYS A 65 -2.31 7.21 6.65
CA LYS A 65 -2.65 7.29 8.08
C LYS A 65 -2.34 5.99 8.82
N TRP A 66 -2.66 4.85 8.22
CA TRP A 66 -2.39 3.54 8.80
C TRP A 66 -0.88 3.29 8.97
N LEU A 67 -0.08 3.62 7.95
CA LEU A 67 1.38 3.52 8.01
C LEU A 67 1.97 4.36 9.14
N ILE A 68 1.52 5.62 9.29
CA ILE A 68 1.94 6.51 10.37
C ILE A 68 1.55 5.92 11.73
N ALA A 69 0.29 5.48 11.88
CA ALA A 69 -0.23 4.95 13.15
C ALA A 69 0.49 3.67 13.61
N ASN A 70 0.94 2.84 12.65
CA ASN A 70 1.61 1.57 12.92
C ASN A 70 3.15 1.66 12.83
N GLY A 71 3.70 2.87 12.65
CA GLY A 71 5.15 3.08 12.58
C GLY A 71 5.81 2.37 11.40
N VAL A 72 5.09 2.17 10.30
CA VAL A 72 5.60 1.50 9.10
C VAL A 72 6.33 2.53 8.23
N PRO A 73 7.65 2.39 8.01
CA PRO A 73 8.39 3.32 7.18
C PRO A 73 7.94 3.27 5.71
N TYR A 74 7.85 4.46 5.11
CA TYR A 74 7.48 4.67 3.72
C TYR A 74 8.24 5.88 3.15
N ALA A 75 8.32 5.96 1.81
CA ALA A 75 8.96 7.06 1.10
C ALA A 75 7.91 7.91 0.36
N HIS A 76 8.11 9.23 0.35
CA HIS A 76 7.40 10.13 -0.57
C HIS A 76 8.14 10.16 -1.91
N GLY A 77 7.39 9.92 -2.99
CA GLY A 77 7.83 10.12 -4.37
C GLY A 77 7.54 11.53 -4.88
#